data_AF-A0A926IKC8-F1
#
_entry.id   AF-A0A926IKC8-F1
#
_cell.length_a   1.000
_cell.length_b   1.000
_cell.length_c   1.000
_cell.angle_alpha   90.00
_cell.angle_beta   90.00
_cell.angle_gamma   90.00
#
_symmetry.space_group_name_H-M   'P 1'
#
loop_
_entity.id
_entity.type
_entity.pdbx_description
1 polymer ?
#
loop_
_entity_poly.entity_id
_entity_poly.type
_entity_poly.pdbx_seq_one_letter_code
_entity_poly.pdbx_strand_id
1 'polypeptide(L)'
;MRNKVLSIEQKKIQSDLWTIALISFAALAIYMLLQNRIVVLIKGGSINILLRVLIGAVFQFGLAGLGISVVLIYRKESFLDYGLNKKGWIKSIAFCFICFVPHTIFMQLTNQITGYLPFQSVWTTKDVLSGNFPVNIIGMFITGAVWGFFEGFNYVVISDKINSLYSSTNKWLNWGAIICSVMCILIHGVIGITLESIIEMITVFTAIYGMLMVKQFTGNAWGCVFVFIFLWNAF
;
A
#
# COMPACT_ATOMS: atom_id res chain seq x y z
N MET A 1 16.45 8.05 -31.60
CA MET A 1 16.64 7.75 -30.16
C MET A 1 17.87 6.87 -30.02
N ARG A 2 18.88 7.31 -29.27
CA ARG A 2 20.11 6.53 -29.07
C ARG A 2 19.76 5.38 -28.11
N ASN A 3 19.92 4.11 -28.51
CA ASN A 3 19.77 2.97 -27.61
C ASN A 3 20.79 3.10 -26.48
N LYS A 4 20.35 3.67 -25.35
CA LYS A 4 21.18 3.83 -24.16
C LYS A 4 21.35 2.44 -23.56
N VAL A 5 22.54 1.87 -23.69
CA VAL A 5 22.86 0.58 -23.07
C VAL A 5 22.70 0.76 -21.56
N LEU A 6 21.75 0.03 -20.97
CA LEU A 6 21.51 0.07 -19.53
C LEU A 6 22.74 -0.46 -18.79
N SER A 7 23.09 0.19 -17.68
CA SER A 7 24.11 -0.33 -16.78
C SER A 7 23.65 -1.66 -16.16
N ILE A 8 24.59 -2.45 -15.63
CA ILE A 8 24.28 -3.71 -14.94
C ILE A 8 23.31 -3.46 -13.78
N GLU A 9 23.50 -2.37 -13.05
CA GLU A 9 22.62 -1.94 -11.95
C GLU A 9 21.22 -1.58 -12.45
N GLN A 10 21.09 -0.85 -13.55
CA GLN A 10 19.79 -0.53 -14.12
C GLN A 10 19.03 -1.77 -14.59
N LYS A 11 19.73 -2.74 -15.21
CA LYS A 11 19.12 -4.04 -15.59
C LYS A 11 18.66 -4.82 -14.36
N LYS A 12 19.45 -4.79 -13.28
CA LYS A 12 19.10 -5.42 -11.99
C LYS A 12 17.79 -4.84 -11.45
N ILE A 13 17.69 -3.52 -11.36
CA ILE A 13 16.51 -2.82 -10.84
C ILE A 13 15.29 -3.02 -11.76
N GLN A 14 15.49 -3.02 -13.08
CA GLN A 14 14.40 -3.32 -14.01
C GLN A 14 13.87 -4.75 -13.82
N SER A 15 14.75 -5.73 -13.62
CA SER A 15 14.36 -7.11 -13.29
C SER A 15 13.58 -7.19 -11.97
N ASP A 16 13.96 -6.40 -10.96
CA ASP A 16 13.25 -6.34 -9.68
C ASP A 16 11.82 -5.83 -9.87
N LEU A 17 11.66 -4.71 -10.59
CA LEU A 17 10.34 -4.13 -10.87
C LEU A 17 9.45 -5.06 -11.68
N TRP A 18 10.01 -5.76 -12.67
CA TRP A 18 9.26 -6.80 -13.41
C TRP A 18 8.84 -7.96 -12.51
N THR A 19 9.71 -8.41 -11.61
CA THR A 19 9.38 -9.48 -10.67
C THR A 19 8.24 -9.07 -9.75
N ILE A 20 8.30 -7.86 -9.19
CA ILE A 20 7.22 -7.30 -8.36
C ILE A 20 5.92 -7.23 -9.16
N ALA A 21 5.95 -6.61 -10.34
CA ALA A 21 4.77 -6.44 -11.18
C ALA A 21 4.13 -7.78 -11.57
N LEU A 22 4.92 -8.76 -12.04
CA LEU A 22 4.41 -10.07 -12.45
C LEU A 22 3.74 -10.80 -11.29
N ILE A 23 4.34 -10.78 -10.09
CA ILE A 23 3.76 -11.42 -8.91
C ILE A 23 2.46 -10.71 -8.50
N SER A 24 2.47 -9.37 -8.42
CA SER A 24 1.29 -8.57 -8.05
C SER A 24 0.14 -8.78 -9.03
N PHE A 25 0.40 -8.75 -10.34
CA PHE A 25 -0.63 -8.98 -11.36
C PHE A 25 -1.12 -10.42 -11.40
N ALA A 26 -0.26 -11.41 -11.16
CA ALA A 26 -0.69 -12.80 -11.02
C ALA A 26 -1.64 -12.97 -9.82
N ALA A 27 -1.29 -12.40 -8.66
CA ALA A 27 -2.16 -12.41 -7.48
C ALA A 27 -3.49 -11.71 -7.74
N LEU A 28 -3.47 -10.54 -8.40
CA LEU A 28 -4.69 -9.83 -8.79
C LEU A 28 -5.56 -10.64 -9.76
N ALA A 29 -4.96 -11.25 -10.78
CA ALA A 29 -5.68 -12.05 -11.77
C ALA A 29 -6.36 -13.26 -11.11
N ILE A 30 -5.65 -13.98 -10.24
CA ILE A 30 -6.23 -15.09 -9.48
C ILE A 30 -7.36 -14.60 -8.57
N TYR A 31 -7.18 -13.48 -7.87
CA TYR A 31 -8.22 -12.89 -7.04
C TYR A 31 -9.47 -12.55 -7.88
N MET A 32 -9.31 -11.87 -9.01
CA MET A 32 -10.42 -11.50 -9.89
C MET A 32 -11.20 -12.71 -10.41
N LEU A 33 -10.50 -13.80 -10.77
CA LEU A 33 -11.13 -15.05 -11.21
C LEU A 33 -11.95 -15.74 -10.10
N LEU A 34 -11.53 -15.58 -8.84
CA LEU A 34 -12.11 -16.28 -7.69
C LEU A 34 -12.94 -15.38 -6.77
N GLN A 35 -13.04 -14.07 -7.06
CA GLN A 35 -13.54 -13.03 -6.17
C GLN A 35 -14.89 -13.40 -5.54
N ASN A 36 -15.86 -13.83 -6.34
CA ASN A 36 -17.20 -14.15 -5.82
C ASN A 36 -17.16 -15.26 -4.76
N ARG A 37 -16.32 -16.29 -4.97
CA ARG A 37 -16.15 -17.38 -4.00
C ARG A 37 -15.41 -16.91 -2.77
N ILE A 38 -14.36 -16.11 -2.95
CA ILE A 38 -13.55 -15.55 -1.85
C ILE A 38 -14.40 -14.65 -0.96
N VAL A 39 -15.18 -13.74 -1.53
CA VAL A 39 -16.05 -12.82 -0.79
C VAL A 39 -17.06 -13.60 0.05
N VAL A 40 -17.69 -14.63 -0.52
CA VAL A 40 -18.64 -15.49 0.21
C VAL A 40 -17.95 -16.21 1.37
N LEU A 41 -16.74 -16.75 1.18
CA LEU A 41 -15.98 -17.40 2.25
C LEU A 41 -15.56 -16.40 3.35
N ILE A 42 -15.10 -15.21 2.97
CA ILE A 42 -14.63 -14.19 3.91
C ILE A 42 -15.80 -13.54 4.66
N LYS A 43 -16.98 -13.35 4.06
CA LYS A 43 -18.12 -12.70 4.72
C LYS A 43 -19.12 -13.68 5.34
N GLY A 44 -19.18 -14.92 4.87
CA GLY A 44 -20.28 -15.85 5.17
C GLY A 44 -20.28 -16.50 6.56
N GLY A 45 -19.28 -16.24 7.41
CA GLY A 45 -19.23 -16.72 8.79
C GLY A 45 -19.16 -18.26 8.98
N SER A 46 -19.19 -19.03 7.89
CA SER A 46 -19.28 -20.50 7.91
C SER A 46 -17.97 -21.20 8.25
N ILE A 47 -16.85 -20.47 8.22
CA ILE A 47 -15.51 -20.97 8.52
C ILE A 47 -14.85 -20.13 9.61
N ASN A 48 -13.85 -20.70 10.28
CA ASN A 48 -13.13 -20.07 11.38
C ASN A 48 -12.61 -18.66 11.00
N ILE A 49 -12.75 -17.69 11.91
CA ILE A 49 -12.39 -16.29 11.66
C ILE A 49 -10.91 -16.10 11.28
N LEU A 50 -9.97 -16.85 11.88
CA LEU A 50 -8.56 -16.76 11.51
C LEU A 50 -8.34 -17.29 10.09
N LEU A 51 -9.06 -18.33 9.67
CA LEU A 51 -9.00 -18.81 8.31
C LEU A 51 -9.53 -17.76 7.31
N ARG A 52 -10.61 -17.06 7.67
CA ARG A 52 -11.15 -15.94 6.87
C ARG A 52 -10.13 -14.81 6.72
N VAL A 53 -9.48 -14.43 7.81
CA VAL A 53 -8.39 -13.44 7.82
C VAL A 53 -7.24 -13.90 6.93
N LEU A 54 -6.79 -15.16 7.08
CA LEU A 54 -5.69 -15.71 6.28
C LEU A 54 -6.00 -15.75 4.79
N ILE A 55 -7.23 -16.09 4.39
CA ILE A 55 -7.63 -16.07 2.98
C ILE A 55 -7.49 -14.66 2.42
N GLY A 56 -8.05 -13.64 3.11
CA GLY A 56 -7.89 -12.25 2.69
C GLY A 56 -6.42 -11.82 2.66
N ALA A 57 -5.66 -12.22 3.69
CA ALA A 57 -4.25 -11.88 3.84
C ALA A 57 -3.38 -12.48 2.73
N VAL A 58 -3.68 -13.68 2.24
CA VAL A 58 -2.96 -14.30 1.11
C VAL A 58 -3.10 -13.46 -0.15
N PHE A 59 -4.31 -12.98 -0.47
CA PHE A 59 -4.51 -12.15 -1.66
C PHE A 59 -3.92 -10.76 -1.50
N GLN A 60 -4.12 -10.12 -0.34
CA GLN A 60 -3.54 -8.81 -0.08
C GLN A 60 -2.01 -8.85 -0.04
N PHE A 61 -1.42 -9.85 0.61
CA PHE A 61 0.02 -10.07 0.61
C PHE A 61 0.51 -10.44 -0.79
N GLY A 62 -0.19 -11.27 -1.54
CA GLY A 62 0.15 -11.57 -2.93
C GLY A 62 0.23 -10.31 -3.80
N LEU A 63 -0.74 -9.41 -3.64
CA LEU A 63 -0.83 -8.16 -4.40
C LEU A 63 0.25 -7.14 -4.00
N ALA A 64 0.46 -6.93 -2.70
CA ALA A 64 1.27 -5.81 -2.21
C ALA A 64 2.56 -6.21 -1.44
N GLY A 65 2.71 -7.45 -0.99
CA GLY A 65 3.84 -7.85 -0.14
C GLY A 65 4.78 -8.91 -0.72
N LEU A 66 4.26 -9.86 -1.49
CA LEU A 66 5.01 -11.02 -1.94
C LEU A 66 6.09 -10.63 -2.94
N GLY A 67 5.75 -9.78 -3.92
CA GLY A 67 6.68 -9.32 -4.95
C GLY A 67 7.92 -8.63 -4.35
N ILE A 68 7.70 -7.66 -3.45
CA ILE A 68 8.80 -6.97 -2.78
C ILE A 68 9.61 -7.92 -1.89
N SER A 69 8.95 -8.84 -1.19
CA SER A 69 9.62 -9.79 -0.30
C SER A 69 10.55 -10.73 -1.08
N VAL A 70 10.08 -11.26 -2.20
CA VAL A 70 10.89 -12.11 -3.10
C VAL A 70 12.12 -11.35 -3.60
N VAL A 71 11.94 -10.11 -4.06
CA VAL A 71 13.04 -9.27 -4.51
C VAL A 71 14.05 -9.01 -3.39
N LEU A 72 13.59 -8.58 -2.21
CA LEU A 72 14.46 -8.28 -1.07
C LEU A 72 15.27 -9.51 -0.65
N ILE A 73 14.64 -10.68 -0.55
CA ILE A 73 15.32 -11.94 -0.24
C ILE A 73 16.37 -12.28 -1.31
N TYR A 74 15.99 -12.21 -2.59
CA TYR A 74 16.89 -12.53 -3.70
C TYR A 74 18.09 -11.56 -3.78
N ARG A 75 17.86 -10.28 -3.47
CA ARG A 75 18.91 -9.25 -3.46
C ARG A 75 19.69 -9.17 -2.16
N LYS A 76 19.28 -9.93 -1.12
CA LYS A 76 19.82 -9.85 0.24
C LYS A 76 19.73 -8.42 0.81
N GLU A 77 18.65 -7.73 0.47
CA GLU A 77 18.31 -6.40 0.96
C GLU A 77 17.38 -6.53 2.18
N SER A 78 17.50 -5.62 3.14
CA SER A 78 16.66 -5.54 4.33
C SER A 78 15.55 -4.51 4.17
N PHE A 79 14.40 -4.70 4.83
CA PHE A 79 13.39 -3.64 4.95
C PHE A 79 13.97 -2.36 5.61
N LEU A 80 15.02 -2.49 6.43
CA LEU A 80 15.68 -1.34 7.04
C LEU A 80 16.36 -0.44 6.00
N ASP A 81 16.84 -1.01 4.89
CA ASP A 81 17.54 -0.27 3.82
C ASP A 81 16.62 0.76 3.14
N TYR A 82 15.30 0.58 3.27
CA TYR A 82 14.26 1.42 2.67
C TYR A 82 13.70 2.48 3.65
N GLY A 83 14.38 2.71 4.77
CA GLY A 83 14.13 3.86 5.63
C GLY A 83 13.30 3.59 6.88
N LEU A 84 13.24 2.35 7.38
CA LEU A 84 12.66 2.06 8.70
C LEU A 84 13.62 2.49 9.83
N ASN A 85 13.83 3.80 9.93
CA ASN A 85 14.83 4.43 10.79
C ASN A 85 14.24 4.92 12.12
N LYS A 86 15.05 4.94 13.18
CA LYS A 86 14.69 5.57 14.47
C LYS A 86 14.84 7.10 14.45
N LYS A 87 15.60 7.68 13.52
CA LYS A 87 15.75 9.14 13.43
C LYS A 87 14.65 9.69 12.51
N GLY A 88 13.98 10.75 12.95
CA GLY A 88 13.00 11.47 12.11
C GLY A 88 11.65 10.78 11.91
N TRP A 89 11.38 9.65 12.56
CA TRP A 89 10.12 8.90 12.38
C TRP A 89 8.89 9.72 12.78
N ILE A 90 8.97 10.52 13.85
CA ILE A 90 7.87 11.41 14.27
C ILE A 90 7.55 12.43 13.17
N LYS A 91 8.58 13.04 12.55
CA LYS A 91 8.39 13.99 11.45
C LYS A 91 7.77 13.32 10.23
N SER A 92 8.21 12.09 9.91
CA SER A 92 7.64 11.29 8.83
C SER A 92 6.15 11.01 9.08
N ILE A 93 5.78 10.55 10.27
CA ILE A 93 4.37 10.34 10.64
C ILE A 93 3.56 11.63 10.54
N ALA A 94 4.04 12.72 11.14
CA ALA A 94 3.32 13.99 11.17
C ALA A 94 3.08 14.55 9.75
N PHE A 95 4.09 14.52 8.88
CA PHE A 95 3.94 15.04 7.52
C PHE A 95 3.11 14.10 6.63
N CYS A 96 3.26 12.77 6.75
CA CYS A 96 2.39 11.84 6.02
C CYS A 96 0.93 12.00 6.43
N PHE A 97 0.65 12.20 7.72
CA PHE A 97 -0.70 12.49 8.21
C PHE A 97 -1.29 13.72 7.52
N ILE A 98 -0.52 14.82 7.42
CA ILE A 98 -0.97 16.05 6.73
C ILE A 98 -1.31 15.78 5.26
N CYS A 99 -0.54 14.93 4.56
CA CYS A 99 -0.83 14.57 3.17
C CYS A 99 -2.19 13.88 2.98
N PHE A 100 -2.72 13.20 4.00
CA PHE A 100 -4.00 12.51 3.96
C PHE A 100 -5.19 13.40 4.38
N VAL A 101 -4.95 14.59 4.93
CA VAL A 101 -6.01 15.53 5.33
C VAL A 101 -6.94 15.90 4.16
N PRO A 102 -6.46 16.25 2.95
CA PRO A 102 -7.34 16.57 1.83
C PRO A 102 -8.30 15.43 1.46
N HIS A 103 -7.80 14.19 1.45
CA HIS A 103 -8.63 13.02 1.15
C HIS A 103 -9.64 12.73 2.27
N THR A 104 -9.23 12.90 3.53
CA THR A 104 -10.13 12.73 4.67
C THR A 104 -11.26 13.77 4.65
N ILE A 105 -10.95 15.04 4.33
CA ILE A 105 -11.95 16.10 4.14
C ILE A 105 -12.89 15.75 2.99
N PHE A 106 -12.36 15.28 1.86
CA PHE A 106 -13.17 14.84 0.73
C PHE A 106 -14.18 13.75 1.16
N MET A 107 -13.71 12.67 1.78
CA MET A 107 -14.57 11.58 2.25
C MET A 107 -15.63 12.06 3.25
N GLN A 108 -15.31 13.04 4.10
CA GLN A 108 -16.28 13.64 5.01
C GLN A 108 -17.35 14.45 4.28
N LEU A 109 -16.96 15.25 3.28
CA LEU A 109 -17.89 16.08 2.50
C LEU A 109 -18.79 15.27 1.57
N THR A 110 -18.32 14.10 1.11
CA THR A 110 -19.09 13.16 0.27
C THR A 110 -19.83 12.09 1.09
N ASN A 111 -19.82 12.19 2.42
CA ASN A 111 -20.46 11.24 3.35
C ASN A 111 -19.98 9.78 3.20
N GLN A 112 -18.74 9.57 2.77
CA GLN A 112 -18.11 8.25 2.69
C GLN A 112 -17.64 7.75 4.08
N ILE A 113 -17.41 8.66 5.03
CA ILE A 113 -17.02 8.31 6.41
C ILE A 113 -18.25 7.91 7.22
N THR A 114 -18.30 6.66 7.67
CA THR A 114 -19.36 6.14 8.56
C THR A 114 -18.93 6.03 10.03
N GLY A 115 -17.63 6.19 10.30
CA GLY A 115 -17.01 6.05 11.61
C GLY A 115 -15.49 5.97 11.46
N TYR A 116 -14.78 5.87 12.58
CA TYR A 116 -13.33 5.68 12.60
C TYR A 116 -12.97 4.41 13.35
N LEU A 117 -12.30 3.48 12.67
CA LEU A 117 -11.67 2.32 13.29
C LEU A 117 -10.53 1.84 12.37
N PRO A 118 -9.26 1.73 12.84
CA PRO A 118 -8.19 1.16 12.04
C PRO A 118 -8.59 -0.19 11.42
N PHE A 119 -8.41 -0.30 10.12
CA PHE A 119 -8.82 -1.45 9.30
C PHE A 119 -10.33 -1.69 9.17
N GLN A 120 -11.18 -0.67 9.41
CA GLN A 120 -12.62 -0.75 9.18
C GLN A 120 -12.99 -1.27 7.79
N SER A 121 -12.22 -0.89 6.76
CA SER A 121 -12.44 -1.32 5.38
C SER A 121 -12.15 -2.82 5.15
N VAL A 122 -11.38 -3.47 6.05
CA VAL A 122 -11.07 -4.90 5.97
C VAL A 122 -12.26 -5.71 6.48
N TRP A 123 -12.83 -6.56 5.62
CA TRP A 123 -14.11 -7.23 5.86
C TRP A 123 -14.19 -8.05 7.15
N THR A 124 -13.06 -8.55 7.67
CA THR A 124 -13.01 -9.39 8.86
C THR A 124 -12.78 -8.61 10.16
N THR A 125 -12.48 -7.31 10.11
CA THR A 125 -12.06 -6.53 11.30
C THR A 125 -13.08 -6.59 12.43
N LYS A 126 -14.37 -6.37 12.14
CA LYS A 126 -15.41 -6.41 13.18
C LYS A 126 -15.52 -7.79 13.84
N ASP A 127 -15.48 -8.85 13.04
CA ASP A 127 -15.57 -10.23 13.52
C ASP A 127 -14.31 -10.69 14.27
N VAL A 128 -13.15 -10.19 13.88
CA VAL A 128 -11.89 -10.43 14.60
C VAL A 128 -11.94 -9.76 15.96
N LEU A 129 -12.36 -8.49 16.03
CA LEU A 129 -12.41 -7.73 17.27
C LEU A 129 -13.47 -8.27 18.26
N SER A 130 -14.57 -8.82 17.75
CA SER A 130 -15.57 -9.50 18.59
C SER A 130 -15.15 -10.91 19.03
N GLY A 131 -14.07 -11.45 18.46
CA GLY A 131 -13.52 -12.75 18.83
C GLY A 131 -12.88 -12.76 20.23
N ASN A 132 -12.85 -13.93 20.85
CA ASN A 132 -12.19 -14.13 22.15
C ASN A 132 -10.67 -14.10 22.04
N PHE A 133 -9.99 -13.83 23.15
CA PHE A 133 -8.54 -14.00 23.24
C PHE A 133 -8.16 -15.49 23.06
N PRO A 134 -7.08 -15.83 22.31
CA PRO A 134 -6.14 -14.93 21.62
C PRO A 134 -6.49 -14.62 20.15
N VAL A 135 -7.64 -15.08 19.66
CA VAL A 135 -8.03 -15.00 18.25
C VAL A 135 -8.09 -13.56 17.74
N ASN A 136 -8.64 -12.64 18.54
CA ASN A 136 -8.71 -11.22 18.20
C ASN A 136 -7.33 -10.59 17.98
N ILE A 137 -6.37 -10.86 18.88
CA ILE A 137 -5.01 -10.34 18.79
C ILE A 137 -4.28 -10.92 17.57
N ILE A 138 -4.39 -12.23 17.35
CA ILE A 138 -3.75 -12.89 16.21
C ILE A 138 -4.32 -12.36 14.89
N GLY A 139 -5.65 -12.24 14.79
CA GLY A 139 -6.31 -11.72 13.61
C GLY A 139 -5.89 -10.29 13.30
N MET A 140 -5.90 -9.40 14.31
CA MET A 140 -5.48 -8.01 14.12
C MET A 140 -4.00 -7.87 13.81
N PHE A 141 -3.14 -8.75 14.35
CA PHE A 141 -1.72 -8.78 14.01
C PHE A 141 -1.50 -9.12 12.53
N ILE A 142 -2.20 -10.15 12.01
CA ILE A 142 -2.13 -10.52 10.58
C ILE A 142 -2.64 -9.36 9.72
N THR A 143 -3.78 -8.76 10.10
CA THR A 143 -4.34 -7.61 9.38
C THR A 143 -3.36 -6.44 9.34
N GLY A 144 -2.78 -6.08 10.49
CA GLY A 144 -1.82 -4.99 10.59
C GLY A 144 -0.53 -5.24 9.82
N ALA A 145 -0.05 -6.49 9.78
CA ALA A 145 1.11 -6.85 8.98
C ALA A 145 0.83 -6.71 7.47
N VAL A 146 -0.33 -7.17 6.99
CA VAL A 146 -0.59 -7.28 5.56
C VAL A 146 -1.17 -5.99 4.95
N TRP A 147 -2.24 -5.42 5.53
CA TRP A 147 -2.87 -4.19 5.05
C TRP A 147 -2.18 -2.93 5.59
N GLY A 148 -1.60 -3.01 6.80
CA GLY A 148 -0.88 -1.88 7.38
C GLY A 148 0.54 -1.77 6.86
N PHE A 149 1.37 -2.77 7.16
CA PHE A 149 2.79 -2.76 6.82
C PHE A 149 3.04 -3.05 5.34
N PHE A 150 2.68 -4.21 4.82
CA PHE A 150 3.05 -4.58 3.45
C PHE A 150 2.44 -3.66 2.40
N GLU A 151 1.17 -3.29 2.51
CA GLU A 151 0.54 -2.37 1.56
C GLU A 151 1.23 -1.00 1.52
N GLY A 152 1.45 -0.36 2.68
CA GLY A 152 2.14 0.93 2.74
C GLY A 152 3.62 0.84 2.36
N PHE A 153 4.31 -0.22 2.77
CA PHE A 153 5.74 -0.39 2.51
C PHE A 153 6.05 -0.78 1.05
N ASN A 154 5.11 -1.43 0.37
CA ASN A 154 5.20 -1.73 -1.05
C ASN A 154 5.50 -0.49 -1.89
N TYR A 155 4.75 0.58 -1.64
CA TYR A 155 4.93 1.85 -2.33
C TYR A 155 6.31 2.43 -2.11
N VAL A 156 6.90 2.26 -0.91
CA VAL A 156 8.25 2.73 -0.60
C VAL A 156 9.29 2.00 -1.45
N VAL A 157 9.25 0.66 -1.44
CA VAL A 157 10.23 -0.16 -2.17
C VAL A 157 10.13 0.08 -3.68
N ILE A 158 8.91 0.10 -4.23
CA ILE A 158 8.68 0.34 -5.66
C ILE A 158 9.14 1.76 -6.03
N SER A 159 8.78 2.77 -5.24
CA SER A 159 9.14 4.16 -5.50
C SER A 159 10.67 4.34 -5.54
N ASP A 160 11.40 3.79 -4.56
CA ASP A 160 12.86 3.87 -4.51
C ASP A 160 13.53 3.21 -5.73
N LYS A 161 13.05 2.02 -6.13
CA LYS A 161 13.56 1.32 -7.31
C LYS A 161 13.28 2.09 -8.59
N ILE A 162 12.08 2.67 -8.76
CA ILE A 162 11.76 3.51 -9.92
C ILE A 162 12.63 4.77 -9.94
N ASN A 163 12.77 5.47 -8.81
CA ASN A 163 13.58 6.70 -8.73
C ASN A 163 15.06 6.46 -9.01
N SER A 164 15.55 5.24 -8.73
CA SER A 164 16.91 4.83 -9.08
C SER A 164 17.11 4.64 -10.59
N LEU A 165 16.05 4.31 -11.33
CA LEU A 165 16.08 4.24 -12.81
C LEU A 165 15.86 5.61 -13.45
N TYR A 166 14.95 6.40 -12.88
CA TYR A 166 14.49 7.67 -13.41
C TYR A 166 14.71 8.77 -12.37
N SER A 167 15.96 9.24 -12.28
CA SER A 167 16.29 10.39 -11.44
C SER A 167 15.90 11.70 -12.15
N SER A 168 15.30 12.63 -11.41
CA SER A 168 15.06 13.99 -11.87
C SER A 168 15.93 14.98 -11.10
N THR A 169 16.37 16.04 -11.76
CA THR A 169 17.02 17.18 -11.08
C THR A 169 16.01 18.07 -10.35
N ASN A 170 14.73 18.03 -10.75
CA ASN A 170 13.67 18.73 -10.05
C ASN A 170 13.22 17.89 -8.84
N LYS A 171 13.45 18.43 -7.63
CA LYS A 171 13.08 17.80 -6.35
C LYS A 171 11.59 17.49 -6.19
N TRP A 172 10.72 18.11 -6.97
CA TRP A 172 9.27 17.86 -6.98
C TRP A 172 8.84 16.88 -8.08
N LEU A 173 9.71 16.52 -9.02
CA LEU A 173 9.40 15.53 -10.04
C LEU A 173 9.96 14.17 -9.60
N ASN A 174 9.19 13.46 -8.77
CA ASN A 174 9.53 12.14 -8.25
C ASN A 174 8.75 11.06 -9.00
N TRP A 175 9.41 10.35 -9.92
CA TRP A 175 8.78 9.37 -10.79
C TRP A 175 8.23 8.16 -10.04
N GLY A 176 8.93 7.70 -9.00
CA GLY A 176 8.47 6.64 -8.12
C GLY A 176 7.15 7.00 -7.44
N ALA A 177 7.06 8.19 -6.86
CA ALA A 177 5.86 8.69 -6.21
C ALA A 177 4.69 8.87 -7.19
N ILE A 178 4.95 9.44 -8.37
CA ILE A 178 3.93 9.63 -9.41
C ILE A 178 3.38 8.28 -9.87
N ILE A 179 4.24 7.33 -10.24
CA ILE A 179 3.80 6.01 -10.73
C ILE A 179 3.05 5.26 -9.64
N CYS A 180 3.54 5.27 -8.39
CA CYS A 180 2.87 4.65 -7.25
C CYS A 180 1.46 5.24 -7.02
N SER A 181 1.32 6.56 -7.12
CA SER A 181 0.04 7.25 -6.92
C SER A 181 -0.97 6.89 -8.02
N VAL A 182 -0.52 6.85 -9.28
CA VAL A 182 -1.35 6.38 -10.40
C VAL A 182 -1.74 4.92 -10.21
N MET A 183 -0.80 4.05 -9.85
CA MET A 183 -1.09 2.63 -9.60
C MET A 183 -2.08 2.43 -8.45
N CYS A 184 -1.98 3.22 -7.38
CA CYS A 184 -2.95 3.19 -6.28
C CYS A 184 -4.37 3.50 -6.76
N ILE A 185 -4.53 4.57 -7.55
CA ILE A 185 -5.82 4.95 -8.15
C ILE A 185 -6.40 3.79 -8.99
N LEU A 186 -5.55 3.16 -9.82
CA LEU A 186 -5.97 2.08 -10.70
C LEU A 186 -6.37 0.80 -9.93
N ILE A 187 -5.57 0.41 -8.93
CA ILE A 187 -5.79 -0.82 -8.15
C ILE A 187 -7.03 -0.71 -7.26
N HIS A 188 -7.22 0.45 -6.61
CA HIS A 188 -8.36 0.68 -5.73
C HIS A 188 -9.63 1.10 -6.48
N GLY A 189 -9.56 1.18 -7.82
CA GLY A 189 -10.72 1.47 -8.66
C GLY A 189 -11.28 2.88 -8.47
N VAL A 190 -10.45 3.82 -8.01
CA VAL A 190 -10.82 5.23 -7.80
C VAL A 190 -10.81 5.95 -9.15
N ILE A 191 -11.57 5.47 -10.14
CA ILE A 191 -11.59 6.02 -11.49
C ILE A 191 -13.00 6.46 -11.83
N GLY A 192 -13.16 7.73 -12.23
CA GLY A 192 -14.44 8.24 -12.69
C GLY A 192 -14.30 9.56 -13.43
N ILE A 193 -15.36 9.93 -14.16
CA ILE A 193 -15.42 11.15 -14.98
C ILE A 193 -16.35 12.22 -14.38
N THR A 194 -17.01 11.94 -13.27
CA THR A 194 -17.79 12.94 -12.54
C THR A 194 -16.85 13.89 -11.80
N LEU A 195 -17.33 15.10 -11.49
CA LEU A 195 -16.53 16.06 -10.72
C LEU A 195 -16.10 15.47 -9.36
N GLU A 196 -17.01 14.76 -8.68
CA GLU A 196 -16.73 14.10 -7.41
C GLU A 196 -15.58 13.07 -7.55
N SER A 197 -15.67 12.16 -8.52
CA SER A 197 -14.63 11.15 -8.75
C SER A 197 -13.30 11.76 -9.21
N ILE A 198 -13.32 12.87 -9.95
CA ILE A 198 -12.10 13.61 -10.33
C ILE A 198 -11.43 14.21 -9.09
N ILE A 199 -12.21 14.82 -8.20
CA ILE A 199 -11.68 15.36 -6.94
C ILE A 199 -11.12 14.22 -6.07
N GLU A 200 -11.82 13.09 -5.99
CA GLU A 200 -11.34 11.91 -5.27
C GLU A 200 -9.98 11.45 -5.79
N MET A 201 -9.85 11.25 -7.10
CA MET A 201 -8.59 10.91 -7.76
C MET A 201 -7.47 11.89 -7.39
N ILE A 202 -7.72 13.19 -7.43
CA ILE A 202 -6.73 14.22 -7.09
C ILE A 202 -6.32 14.10 -5.62
N THR A 203 -7.26 13.87 -4.71
CA THR A 203 -6.96 13.76 -3.27
C THR A 203 -6.19 12.48 -2.94
N VAL A 204 -6.55 11.34 -3.53
CA VAL A 204 -5.81 10.07 -3.40
C VAL A 204 -4.41 10.20 -3.99
N PHE A 205 -4.29 10.78 -5.19
CA PHE A 205 -2.99 11.05 -5.79
C PHE A 205 -2.11 11.89 -4.86
N THR A 206 -2.67 12.99 -4.33
CA THR A 206 -1.96 13.89 -3.42
C THR A 206 -1.53 13.19 -2.14
N ALA A 207 -2.37 12.31 -1.59
CA ALA A 207 -2.07 11.56 -0.37
C ALA A 207 -0.88 10.59 -0.58
N ILE A 208 -0.93 9.76 -1.62
CA ILE A 208 0.11 8.77 -1.92
C ILE A 208 1.41 9.44 -2.38
N TYR A 209 1.31 10.43 -3.27
CA TYR A 209 2.47 11.19 -3.72
C TYR A 209 3.14 11.91 -2.56
N GLY A 210 2.34 12.62 -1.75
CA GLY A 210 2.82 13.37 -0.59
C GLY A 210 3.52 12.48 0.44
N MET A 211 2.93 11.34 0.78
CA MET A 211 3.53 10.32 1.64
C MET A 211 4.94 9.89 1.17
N LEU A 212 5.08 9.60 -0.12
CA LEU A 212 6.37 9.15 -0.69
C LEU A 212 7.39 10.29 -0.78
N MET A 213 6.92 11.52 -1.03
CA MET A 213 7.78 12.71 -0.94
C MET A 213 8.26 12.95 0.50
N VAL A 214 7.41 12.76 1.50
CA VAL A 214 7.80 12.85 2.92
C VAL A 214 8.86 11.82 3.25
N LYS A 215 8.73 10.58 2.78
CA LYS A 215 9.79 9.56 2.93
C LYS A 215 11.10 10.04 2.32
N GLN A 216 11.08 10.63 1.11
CA GLN A 216 12.28 11.17 0.46
C GLN A 216 12.93 12.31 1.27
N PHE A 217 12.13 13.22 1.83
CA PHE A 217 12.64 14.36 2.59
C PHE A 217 13.13 14.01 3.99
N THR A 218 12.50 13.02 4.63
CA THR A 218 12.81 12.62 6.00
C THR A 218 13.79 11.44 6.07
N GLY A 219 13.97 10.71 4.97
CA GLY A 219 14.69 9.43 4.94
C GLY A 219 14.00 8.34 5.77
N ASN A 220 12.68 8.48 6.00
CA ASN A 220 11.97 7.63 6.95
C ASN A 220 10.61 7.16 6.44
N ALA A 221 10.42 5.84 6.41
CA ALA A 221 9.25 5.16 5.85
C ALA A 221 8.14 4.86 6.89
N TRP A 222 8.36 5.11 8.18
CA TRP A 222 7.35 4.82 9.21
C TRP A 222 6.06 5.61 9.01
N GLY A 223 6.12 6.82 8.46
CA GLY A 223 4.93 7.57 8.08
C GLY A 223 4.07 6.87 7.03
N CYS A 224 4.70 6.15 6.08
CA CYS A 224 3.98 5.38 5.05
C CYS A 224 3.24 4.20 5.68
N VAL A 225 3.89 3.46 6.57
CA VAL A 225 3.26 2.35 7.31
C VAL A 225 2.14 2.87 8.22
N PHE A 226 2.38 3.98 8.92
CA PHE A 226 1.42 4.57 9.84
C PHE A 226 0.10 4.94 9.16
N VAL A 227 0.15 5.65 8.03
CA VAL A 227 -1.08 6.08 7.35
C VAL A 227 -1.88 4.89 6.81
N PHE A 228 -1.24 3.79 6.42
CA PHE A 228 -1.95 2.58 5.99
C PHE A 228 -2.64 1.83 7.14
N ILE A 229 -2.09 1.91 8.36
CA ILE A 229 -2.70 1.36 9.57
C ILE A 229 -3.88 2.24 10.01
N PHE A 230 -3.66 3.55 10.11
CA PHE A 230 -4.54 4.43 10.88
C PHE A 230 -5.44 5.35 10.05
N LEU A 231 -5.22 5.49 8.74
CA LEU A 231 -6.00 6.40 7.89
C LEU A 231 -6.57 5.70 6.66
N TRP A 232 -5.73 5.13 5.79
CA TRP A 232 -6.13 4.54 4.51
C TRP A 232 -7.20 3.46 4.67
N ASN A 233 -7.00 2.55 5.63
CA ASN A 233 -7.93 1.44 5.87
C ASN A 233 -8.94 1.73 6.99
N ALA A 234 -9.04 2.98 7.48
CA ALA A 234 -9.73 3.29 8.73
C ALA A 234 -11.20 3.72 8.59
N PHE A 235 -11.66 3.93 7.36
CA PHE A 235 -12.98 4.46 7.04
C PHE A 235 -13.80 3.45 6.23
#